data_AF-A0A8H9GEA7-F1
#
_entry.id   AF-A0A8H9GEA7-F1
#
_cell.length_a   1.000
_cell.length_b   1.000
_cell.length_c   1.000
_cell.angle_alpha   90.00
_cell.angle_beta   90.00
_cell.angle_gamma   90.00
#
_symmetry.space_group_name_H-M   'P 1'
#
loop_
_entity.id
_entity.type
_entity.pdbx_description
1 polymer ?
#
loop_
_entity_poly.entity_id
_entity_poly.type
_entity_poly.pdbx_seq_one_letter_code
_entity_poly.pdbx_strand_id
1 'polypeptide(L)'
;MKHARNDGPDLAFRLGRRVVTAVVDDMSTVQRVGVGVAGALVALTPFGAWSEAQAQADPLIPGTAVEVGPFELTVEKAAVADELGWLVPEPGNHMLAVVVDVTNTGDVPEYSTTLADAVPAPRGVGIVPEEPLGNLGGDLLAEPDAAIGTEPEPDAAPDTPAGTAPADPSPAPEDPELPSPTVVNIADGTSRSALNPGVPYRLALIWEQSGDFAGASVPVEIAGLDWVEEDFAGLDDGHWSVGEVAFAGDVAVEQAREADDEAAAPGAAQP
;
A
#
# COMPACT_ATOMS: atom_id res chain seq x y z
N MET A 1 12.47 -34.60 19.13
CA MET A 1 13.40 -33.86 20.01
C MET A 1 12.57 -32.90 20.87
N LYS A 2 12.94 -32.74 22.14
CA LYS A 2 12.27 -31.90 23.16
C LYS A 2 12.68 -30.42 23.03
N HIS A 3 11.94 -29.57 23.76
CA HIS A 3 12.17 -28.16 24.17
C HIS A 3 11.25 -27.16 23.44
N ALA A 4 10.58 -26.20 24.07
CA ALA A 4 10.33 -25.88 25.48
C ALA A 4 9.13 -24.92 25.57
N ARG A 5 8.40 -24.95 26.70
CA ARG A 5 7.36 -23.97 27.09
C ARG A 5 8.03 -22.67 27.54
N ASN A 6 7.41 -21.53 27.24
CA ASN A 6 7.66 -20.26 27.93
C ASN A 6 6.38 -19.83 28.65
N ASP A 7 6.51 -19.61 29.95
CA ASP A 7 5.51 -19.11 30.89
C ASP A 7 5.68 -17.59 31.09
N GLY A 8 4.58 -16.83 31.00
CA GLY A 8 4.29 -15.58 31.74
C GLY A 8 5.09 -14.29 31.41
N PRO A 9 4.50 -13.10 31.64
CA PRO A 9 4.08 -12.72 33.00
C PRO A 9 2.70 -12.05 33.14
N ASP A 10 2.08 -12.40 34.26
CA ASP A 10 0.82 -11.91 34.83
C ASP A 10 1.17 -10.86 35.90
N LEU A 11 0.92 -9.56 35.65
CA LEU A 11 1.15 -8.49 36.66
C LEU A 11 0.35 -7.18 36.47
N ALA A 12 -0.65 -7.12 35.59
CA ALA A 12 -1.31 -5.85 35.25
C ALA A 12 -2.66 -5.56 35.97
N PHE A 13 -3.28 -6.51 36.69
CA PHE A 13 -4.70 -6.39 37.07
C PHE A 13 -5.01 -6.10 38.55
N ARG A 14 -4.30 -5.19 39.24
CA ARG A 14 -4.59 -4.91 40.67
C ARG A 14 -4.87 -3.47 41.11
N LEU A 15 -5.34 -2.59 40.24
CA LEU A 15 -5.77 -1.25 40.64
C LEU A 15 -7.05 -0.81 39.92
N GLY A 16 -8.22 -0.96 40.57
CA GLY A 16 -9.46 -0.43 40.00
C GLY A 16 -10.74 -0.86 40.69
N ARG A 17 -10.88 -0.66 42.01
CA ARG A 17 -12.14 -1.00 42.70
C ARG A 17 -12.42 -0.03 43.85
N ARG A 18 -12.99 1.15 43.59
CA ARG A 18 -13.55 2.02 44.67
C ARG A 18 -14.48 3.19 44.32
N VAL A 19 -15.30 3.15 43.26
CA VAL A 19 -16.23 4.30 42.98
C VAL A 19 -17.71 3.95 42.72
N VAL A 20 -18.17 2.71 42.92
CA VAL A 20 -19.58 2.33 42.57
C VAL A 20 -20.43 1.97 43.79
N THR A 21 -20.57 2.85 44.78
CA THR A 21 -21.40 2.56 45.98
C THR A 21 -22.56 3.52 46.27
N ALA A 22 -22.84 4.51 45.42
CA ALA A 22 -23.85 5.54 45.74
C ALA A 22 -25.22 5.40 45.03
N VAL A 23 -25.42 4.43 44.13
CA VAL A 23 -26.66 4.35 43.31
C VAL A 23 -27.55 3.14 43.64
N VAL A 24 -27.14 2.26 44.57
CA VAL A 24 -27.84 0.97 44.77
C VAL A 24 -28.95 1.02 45.82
N ASP A 25 -29.05 2.06 46.66
CA ASP A 25 -29.89 1.99 47.87
C ASP A 25 -31.40 2.27 47.71
N ASP A 26 -31.90 2.59 46.51
CA ASP A 26 -33.33 2.95 46.33
C ASP A 26 -34.18 1.94 45.53
N MET A 27 -33.78 0.67 45.41
CA MET A 27 -34.53 -0.33 44.61
C MET A 27 -34.89 -1.61 45.38
N SER A 28 -36.16 -2.02 45.24
CA SER A 28 -36.76 -3.14 45.96
C SER A 28 -36.13 -4.51 45.64
N THR A 29 -36.12 -5.40 46.63
CA THR A 29 -35.37 -6.66 46.69
C THR A 29 -35.64 -7.63 45.53
N VAL A 30 -36.80 -7.53 44.85
CA VAL A 30 -37.18 -8.45 43.77
C VAL A 30 -36.67 -7.97 42.40
N GLN A 31 -36.46 -6.67 42.18
CA GLN A 31 -35.85 -6.15 40.94
C GLN A 31 -34.31 -6.30 40.91
N ARG A 32 -33.67 -6.48 42.08
CA ARG A 32 -32.20 -6.64 42.19
C ARG A 32 -31.67 -7.96 41.61
N VAL A 33 -32.48 -9.03 41.57
CA VAL A 33 -32.02 -10.34 41.08
C VAL A 33 -32.17 -10.47 39.56
N GLY A 34 -33.14 -9.76 38.94
CA GLY A 34 -33.37 -9.82 37.49
C GLY A 34 -32.44 -8.91 36.66
N VAL A 35 -32.17 -7.69 37.13
CA VAL A 35 -31.33 -6.72 36.38
C VAL A 35 -29.83 -6.96 36.61
N GLY A 36 -29.44 -7.56 37.74
CA GLY A 36 -28.04 -7.84 38.07
C GLY A 36 -27.34 -8.85 37.16
N VAL A 37 -28.07 -9.78 36.54
CA VAL A 37 -27.49 -10.81 35.66
C VAL A 37 -27.46 -10.36 34.20
N ALA A 38 -28.43 -9.57 33.74
CA ALA A 38 -28.41 -9.00 32.39
C ALA A 38 -27.45 -7.79 32.28
N GLY A 39 -27.37 -6.95 33.31
CA GLY A 39 -26.41 -5.83 33.35
C GLY A 39 -24.95 -6.29 33.51
N ALA A 40 -24.68 -7.36 34.26
CA ALA A 40 -23.33 -7.87 34.45
C ALA A 40 -22.77 -8.63 33.22
N LEU A 41 -23.62 -9.19 32.35
CA LEU A 41 -23.17 -9.83 31.11
C LEU A 41 -22.96 -8.82 29.97
N VAL A 42 -23.72 -7.72 29.93
CA VAL A 42 -23.52 -6.65 28.92
C VAL A 42 -22.43 -5.66 29.35
N ALA A 43 -22.16 -5.48 30.65
CA ALA A 43 -21.06 -4.65 31.15
C ALA A 43 -19.68 -5.33 31.09
N LEU A 44 -19.60 -6.61 30.69
CA LEU A 44 -18.34 -7.34 30.51
C LEU A 44 -18.07 -7.75 29.05
N THR A 45 -19.01 -7.53 28.14
CA THR A 45 -18.72 -7.50 26.70
C THR A 45 -18.29 -6.08 26.36
N PRO A 46 -16.99 -5.82 26.08
CA PRO A 46 -16.56 -4.49 25.71
C PRO A 46 -17.11 -4.16 24.30
N PHE A 47 -18.35 -3.67 24.23
CA PHE A 47 -18.96 -3.09 23.03
C PHE A 47 -18.31 -1.75 22.60
N GLY A 48 -17.16 -1.40 23.20
CA GLY A 48 -16.25 -0.33 22.78
C GLY A 48 -14.86 -0.82 22.37
N ALA A 49 -14.64 -2.14 22.27
CA ALA A 49 -13.41 -2.76 21.76
C ALA A 49 -13.58 -3.33 20.34
N TRP A 50 -14.57 -2.82 19.61
CA TRP A 50 -14.64 -2.91 18.15
C TRP A 50 -13.93 -1.70 17.52
N SER A 51 -12.89 -1.18 18.18
CA SER A 51 -11.79 -0.64 17.39
C SER A 51 -11.34 -1.83 16.53
N GLU A 52 -11.51 -1.73 15.21
CA GLU A 52 -10.85 -2.64 14.27
C GLU A 52 -9.47 -2.92 14.86
N ALA A 53 -9.27 -4.16 15.29
CA ALA A 53 -7.92 -4.63 15.53
C ALA A 53 -7.33 -4.65 14.13
N GLN A 54 -6.84 -3.50 13.67
CA GLN A 54 -6.07 -3.38 12.44
C GLN A 54 -5.06 -4.50 12.54
N ALA A 55 -5.15 -5.46 11.61
CA ALA A 55 -4.25 -6.59 11.60
C ALA A 55 -2.85 -5.99 11.62
N GLN A 56 -2.15 -6.23 12.73
CA GLN A 56 -0.81 -5.70 12.86
C GLN A 56 0.04 -6.52 11.88
N ALA A 57 0.55 -5.85 10.85
CA ALA A 57 1.43 -6.48 9.88
C ALA A 57 2.61 -7.15 10.59
N ASP A 58 2.99 -8.33 10.10
CA ASP A 58 4.16 -9.04 10.59
C ASP A 58 5.44 -8.28 10.21
N PRO A 59 6.51 -8.37 11.01
CA PRO A 59 7.75 -7.66 10.72
C PRO A 59 8.43 -8.24 9.47
N LEU A 60 8.72 -7.38 8.50
CA LEU A 60 9.55 -7.69 7.34
C LEU A 60 11.04 -7.57 7.74
N ILE A 61 11.78 -8.67 7.63
CA ILE A 61 13.22 -8.72 7.92
C ILE A 61 13.97 -8.92 6.60
N PRO A 62 14.79 -7.96 6.13
CA PRO A 62 15.56 -8.12 4.90
C PRO A 62 16.39 -9.40 4.86
N GLY A 63 16.38 -10.09 3.73
CA GLY A 63 17.03 -11.38 3.52
C GLY A 63 16.28 -12.59 4.09
N THR A 64 15.08 -12.40 4.65
CA THR A 64 14.20 -13.50 5.09
C THR A 64 13.10 -13.73 4.07
N ALA A 65 12.92 -14.98 3.65
CA ALA A 65 11.84 -15.37 2.75
C ALA A 65 10.49 -15.32 3.47
N VAL A 66 9.48 -14.76 2.80
CA VAL A 66 8.09 -14.70 3.23
C VAL A 66 7.19 -15.26 2.14
N GLU A 67 6.07 -15.87 2.52
CA GLU A 67 5.06 -16.39 1.58
C GLU A 67 3.94 -15.36 1.38
N VAL A 68 3.63 -15.06 0.13
CA VAL A 68 2.65 -14.04 -0.27
C VAL A 68 1.86 -14.57 -1.47
N GLY A 69 0.69 -15.16 -1.20
CA GLY A 69 -0.10 -15.85 -2.23
C GLY A 69 0.70 -16.94 -2.93
N PRO A 70 0.91 -16.86 -4.27
CA PRO A 70 1.68 -17.85 -5.02
C PRO A 70 3.18 -17.60 -5.01
N PHE A 71 3.68 -16.62 -4.24
CA PHE A 71 5.09 -16.22 -4.26
C PHE A 71 5.80 -16.54 -2.95
N GLU A 72 6.98 -17.14 -3.03
CA GLU A 72 8.01 -17.05 -1.99
C GLU A 72 8.90 -15.85 -2.35
N LEU A 73 8.91 -14.82 -1.50
CA LEU A 73 9.55 -13.54 -1.76
C LEU A 73 10.59 -13.22 -0.67
N THR A 74 11.78 -12.80 -1.08
CA THR A 74 12.82 -12.29 -0.17
C THR A 74 13.21 -10.88 -0.58
N VAL A 75 12.91 -9.89 0.26
CA VAL A 75 13.39 -8.52 0.04
C VAL A 75 14.83 -8.43 0.50
N GLU A 76 15.76 -8.14 -0.41
CA GLU A 76 17.18 -8.06 -0.06
C GLU A 76 17.58 -6.65 0.39
N LYS A 77 17.32 -5.66 -0.45
CA LYS A 77 17.78 -4.27 -0.26
C LYS A 77 17.03 -3.29 -1.15
N ALA A 78 17.20 -2.00 -0.86
CA ALA A 78 16.80 -0.91 -1.74
C ALA A 78 18.02 -0.17 -2.28
N ALA A 79 17.90 0.41 -3.46
CA ALA A 79 18.92 1.26 -4.05
C ALA A 79 18.29 2.48 -4.71
N VAL A 80 18.98 3.62 -4.65
CA VAL A 80 18.61 4.83 -5.40
C VAL A 80 19.66 5.08 -6.47
N ALA A 81 19.23 5.43 -7.67
CA ALA A 81 20.07 5.75 -8.81
C ALA A 81 19.51 6.92 -9.60
N ASP A 82 20.38 7.77 -10.16
CA ASP A 82 19.94 8.83 -11.07
C ASP A 82 19.41 8.26 -12.39
N GLU A 83 20.01 7.17 -12.87
CA GLU A 83 19.62 6.48 -14.10
C GLU A 83 19.82 4.97 -13.94
N LEU A 84 18.95 4.16 -14.56
CA LEU A 84 19.04 2.69 -14.56
C LEU A 84 19.09 2.16 -15.99
N GLY A 85 20.24 2.33 -16.62
CA GLY A 85 20.52 1.83 -17.97
C GLY A 85 19.67 2.52 -19.04
N TRP A 86 18.51 1.96 -19.36
CA TRP A 86 17.57 2.52 -20.34
C TRP A 86 16.40 3.27 -19.68
N LEU A 87 16.25 3.16 -18.36
CA LEU A 87 15.28 3.92 -17.58
C LEU A 87 15.93 5.24 -17.14
N VAL A 88 15.40 6.34 -17.67
CA VAL A 88 15.84 7.70 -17.36
C VAL A 88 14.65 8.42 -16.72
N PRO A 89 14.74 8.84 -15.45
CA PRO A 89 13.66 9.59 -14.80
C PRO A 89 13.54 11.01 -15.39
N GLU A 90 12.47 11.71 -15.03
CA GLU A 90 12.34 13.12 -15.36
C GLU A 90 13.45 13.97 -14.71
N PRO A 91 13.81 15.12 -15.32
CA PRO A 91 14.85 15.98 -14.77
C PRO A 91 14.60 16.41 -13.32
N GLY A 92 15.47 15.98 -12.40
CA GLY A 92 15.38 16.26 -10.97
C GLY A 92 14.78 15.12 -10.13
N ASN A 93 14.34 14.04 -10.77
CA ASN A 93 13.89 12.82 -10.12
C ASN A 93 15.01 11.76 -10.13
N HIS A 94 14.85 10.74 -9.29
CA HIS A 94 15.74 9.58 -9.18
C HIS A 94 14.90 8.29 -9.27
N MET A 95 15.55 7.18 -9.60
CA MET A 95 14.93 5.87 -9.57
C MET A 95 15.15 5.21 -8.20
N LEU A 96 14.08 4.76 -7.56
CA LEU A 96 14.13 3.88 -6.39
C LEU A 96 13.91 2.44 -6.86
N ALA A 97 14.86 1.55 -6.59
CA ALA A 97 14.76 0.13 -6.90
C ALA A 97 14.74 -0.70 -5.60
N VAL A 98 13.72 -1.53 -5.40
CA VAL A 98 13.70 -2.58 -4.37
C VAL A 98 14.06 -3.90 -5.02
N VAL A 99 15.13 -4.53 -4.52
CA VAL A 99 15.63 -5.81 -5.02
C VAL A 99 14.97 -6.95 -4.27
N VAL A 100 14.32 -7.83 -5.02
CA VAL A 100 13.63 -9.01 -4.48
C VAL A 100 14.10 -10.27 -5.20
N ASP A 101 14.33 -11.33 -4.44
CA ASP A 101 14.34 -12.69 -4.98
C ASP A 101 12.92 -13.24 -4.86
N VAL A 102 12.38 -13.77 -5.96
CA VAL A 102 11.02 -14.31 -6.01
C VAL A 102 11.00 -15.67 -6.69
N THR A 103 10.24 -16.60 -6.12
CA THR A 103 9.90 -17.87 -6.75
C THR A 103 8.39 -18.03 -6.76
N ASN A 104 7.79 -18.26 -7.93
CA ASN A 104 6.39 -18.66 -8.00
C ASN A 104 6.27 -20.13 -7.52
N THR A 105 5.58 -20.36 -6.40
CA THR A 105 5.35 -21.67 -5.80
C THR A 105 4.05 -22.33 -6.27
N GLY A 106 3.22 -21.61 -7.02
CA GLY A 106 2.00 -22.12 -7.63
C GLY A 106 2.27 -23.11 -8.77
N ASP A 107 1.20 -23.70 -9.30
CA ASP A 107 1.26 -24.70 -10.37
C ASP A 107 1.12 -24.09 -11.79
N VAL A 108 0.84 -22.79 -11.89
CA VAL A 108 0.66 -22.05 -13.15
C VAL A 108 1.55 -20.81 -13.19
N PRO A 109 1.95 -20.33 -14.39
CA PRO A 109 2.63 -19.04 -14.49
C PRO A 109 1.75 -17.91 -13.96
N GLU A 110 2.36 -17.00 -13.19
CA GLU A 110 1.70 -15.83 -12.61
C GLU A 110 2.25 -14.55 -13.22
N TYR A 111 1.42 -13.52 -13.32
CA TYR A 111 1.84 -12.25 -13.92
C TYR A 111 2.73 -11.46 -12.97
N SER A 112 3.71 -10.73 -13.52
CA SER A 112 4.54 -9.81 -12.73
C SER A 112 3.76 -8.63 -12.17
N THR A 113 2.62 -8.28 -12.78
CA THR A 113 1.70 -7.27 -12.24
C THR A 113 1.11 -7.71 -10.90
N THR A 114 0.75 -8.99 -10.74
CA THR A 114 0.29 -9.53 -9.46
C THR A 114 1.35 -9.41 -8.37
N LEU A 115 2.63 -9.62 -8.72
CA LEU A 115 3.75 -9.36 -7.81
C LEU A 115 3.91 -7.85 -7.51
N ALA A 116 3.77 -7.00 -8.52
CA ALA A 116 3.86 -5.55 -8.38
C ALA A 116 2.76 -4.99 -7.47
N ASP A 117 1.56 -5.55 -7.54
CA ASP A 117 0.42 -5.20 -6.69
C ASP A 117 0.65 -5.64 -5.23
N ALA A 118 1.35 -6.76 -5.02
CA ALA A 118 1.71 -7.25 -3.68
C ALA A 118 2.80 -6.43 -2.99
N VAL A 119 3.63 -5.68 -3.74
CA VAL A 119 4.68 -4.83 -3.18
C VAL A 119 4.45 -3.40 -3.65
N PRO A 120 3.55 -2.65 -2.99
CA PRO A 120 3.21 -1.29 -3.40
C PRO A 120 4.40 -0.34 -3.26
N ALA A 121 4.26 0.83 -3.88
CA ALA A 121 5.24 1.90 -3.77
C ALA A 121 5.47 2.31 -2.30
N PRO A 122 6.73 2.40 -1.84
CA PRO A 122 7.05 2.89 -0.50
C PRO A 122 6.43 4.26 -0.22
N ARG A 123 5.70 4.37 0.89
CA ARG A 123 5.05 5.63 1.29
C ARG A 123 6.05 6.57 1.96
N GLY A 124 5.83 7.87 1.78
CA GLY A 124 6.61 8.90 2.47
C GLY A 124 8.05 9.05 1.97
N VAL A 125 8.42 8.41 0.86
CA VAL A 125 9.75 8.54 0.25
C VAL A 125 9.74 9.48 -0.96
N GLY A 126 8.61 10.12 -1.29
CA GLY A 126 8.53 11.05 -2.41
C GLY A 126 8.39 10.38 -3.77
N ILE A 127 7.76 9.20 -3.84
CA ILE A 127 7.39 8.58 -5.13
C ILE A 127 6.50 9.54 -5.93
N VAL A 128 6.82 9.72 -7.20
CA VAL A 128 6.06 10.58 -8.11
C VAL A 128 4.75 9.86 -8.44
N PRO A 129 3.57 10.44 -8.12
CA PRO A 129 2.30 9.87 -8.54
C PRO A 129 2.22 9.84 -10.07
N GLU A 130 1.66 8.77 -10.64
CA GLU A 130 1.29 8.81 -12.05
C GLU A 130 0.20 9.88 -12.24
N GLU A 131 0.44 10.84 -13.14
CA GLU A 131 -0.64 11.75 -13.51
C GLU A 131 -1.77 10.92 -14.13
N PRO A 132 -2.97 10.90 -13.53
CA PRO A 132 -4.06 10.13 -14.07
C PRO A 132 -4.33 10.63 -15.49
N LEU A 133 -4.13 9.75 -16.47
CA LEU A 133 -4.32 10.02 -17.90
C LEU A 133 -5.73 10.58 -18.21
N GLY A 134 -6.66 10.48 -17.26
CA GLY A 134 -8.01 11.01 -17.31
C GLY A 134 -8.13 12.53 -17.51
N ASN A 135 -7.09 13.32 -17.26
CA ASN A 135 -7.18 14.77 -17.47
C ASN A 135 -6.78 15.24 -18.89
N LEU A 136 -6.29 14.33 -19.75
CA LEU A 136 -6.01 14.64 -21.15
C LEU A 136 -7.29 14.88 -21.97
N GLY A 137 -8.45 14.40 -21.50
CA GLY A 137 -9.75 14.59 -22.15
C GLY A 137 -10.43 15.93 -21.83
N GLY A 138 -10.07 16.59 -20.73
CA GLY A 138 -10.69 17.87 -20.32
C GLY A 138 -10.25 19.03 -21.20
N ASP A 139 -8.96 19.06 -21.59
CA ASP A 139 -8.40 20.17 -22.37
C ASP A 139 -8.61 20.00 -23.89
N LEU A 140 -8.89 18.78 -24.36
CA LEU A 140 -9.27 18.50 -25.75
C LEU A 140 -10.75 18.79 -26.04
N LEU A 141 -11.58 18.94 -25.01
CA LEU A 141 -12.98 19.37 -25.09
C LEU A 141 -13.20 20.81 -24.64
N ALA A 142 -12.15 21.54 -24.27
CA ALA A 142 -12.18 22.99 -24.28
C ALA A 142 -12.36 23.42 -25.74
N GLU A 143 -13.62 23.53 -26.15
CA GLU A 143 -13.99 24.00 -27.48
C GLU A 143 -13.17 25.26 -27.76
N PRO A 144 -12.45 25.34 -28.90
CA PRO A 144 -11.83 26.59 -29.28
C PRO A 144 -12.95 27.60 -29.31
N ASP A 145 -12.88 28.60 -28.43
CA ASP A 145 -13.83 29.69 -28.25
C ASP A 145 -14.02 30.39 -29.60
N ALA A 146 -14.85 29.77 -30.43
CA ALA A 146 -15.34 30.32 -31.66
C ALA A 146 -16.32 31.37 -31.19
N ALA A 147 -15.85 32.61 -31.21
CA ALA A 147 -16.62 33.82 -31.11
C ALA A 147 -17.85 33.74 -32.03
N ILE A 148 -18.92 33.11 -31.56
CA ILE A 148 -20.25 33.21 -32.13
C ILE A 148 -20.94 34.27 -31.28
N GLY A 149 -20.99 35.47 -31.85
CA GLY A 149 -21.72 36.60 -31.30
C GLY A 149 -23.15 36.20 -31.03
N THR A 150 -23.49 36.06 -29.75
CA THR A 150 -24.87 35.85 -29.31
C THR A 150 -25.47 37.22 -29.03
N GLU A 151 -26.50 37.57 -29.80
CA GLU A 151 -27.32 38.76 -29.59
C GLU A 151 -28.02 38.71 -28.21
N PRO A 152 -28.27 39.88 -27.59
CA PRO A 152 -28.92 39.95 -26.29
C PRO A 152 -30.42 39.65 -26.41
N GLU A 153 -30.89 38.54 -25.84
CA GLU A 153 -32.32 38.35 -25.60
C GLU A 153 -32.77 39.06 -24.31
N PRO A 154 -33.99 39.65 -24.31
CA PRO A 154 -34.50 40.45 -23.21
C PRO A 154 -35.26 39.62 -22.17
N ASP A 155 -34.91 39.88 -20.92
CA ASP A 155 -35.79 40.04 -19.74
C ASP A 155 -37.10 39.21 -19.70
N ALA A 156 -37.05 38.11 -18.96
CA ALA A 156 -38.24 37.49 -18.36
C ALA A 156 -37.96 37.11 -16.90
N ALA A 157 -38.83 37.63 -16.03
CA ALA A 157 -38.76 37.64 -14.57
C ALA A 157 -39.26 36.30 -13.94
N PRO A 158 -39.56 36.22 -12.62
CA PRO A 158 -38.63 35.67 -11.63
C PRO A 158 -39.22 34.48 -10.83
N ASP A 159 -38.38 33.96 -9.92
CA ASP A 159 -38.72 33.25 -8.68
C ASP A 159 -39.25 31.81 -8.74
N THR A 160 -38.30 30.86 -8.74
CA THR A 160 -38.49 29.56 -8.06
C THR A 160 -37.62 29.56 -6.80
N PRO A 161 -38.16 29.33 -5.59
CA PRO A 161 -37.33 29.19 -4.40
C PRO A 161 -36.52 27.90 -4.52
N ALA A 162 -35.23 28.06 -4.84
CA ALA A 162 -34.26 26.98 -4.81
C ALA A 162 -34.20 26.43 -3.38
N GLY A 163 -34.74 25.23 -3.19
CA GLY A 163 -34.44 24.44 -2.01
C GLY A 163 -32.94 24.23 -1.98
N THR A 164 -32.28 24.85 -1.00
CA THR A 164 -30.87 24.61 -0.70
C THR A 164 -30.74 23.12 -0.37
N ALA A 165 -30.38 22.31 -1.38
CA ALA A 165 -29.94 20.96 -1.14
C ALA A 165 -28.77 21.07 -0.16
N PRO A 166 -28.76 20.28 0.93
CA PRO A 166 -27.60 20.25 1.83
C PRO A 166 -26.37 19.99 0.96
N ALA A 167 -25.38 20.87 1.06
CA ALA A 167 -24.12 20.69 0.37
C ALA A 167 -23.62 19.29 0.72
N ASP A 168 -23.51 18.41 -0.28
CA ASP A 168 -22.86 17.12 -0.10
C ASP A 168 -21.50 17.42 0.53
N PRO A 169 -21.14 16.73 1.63
CA PRO A 169 -19.84 16.91 2.23
C PRO A 169 -18.82 16.68 1.11
N SER A 170 -18.01 17.70 0.81
CA SER A 170 -16.89 17.52 -0.11
C SER A 170 -16.15 16.27 0.35
N PRO A 171 -15.96 15.27 -0.53
CA PRO A 171 -15.25 14.07 -0.15
C PRO A 171 -13.91 14.49 0.47
N ALA A 172 -13.54 13.82 1.56
CA ALA A 172 -12.21 14.01 2.12
C ALA A 172 -11.19 13.81 0.99
N PRO A 173 -10.10 14.60 0.95
CA PRO A 173 -9.08 14.42 -0.06
C PRO A 173 -8.63 12.95 -0.02
N GLU A 174 -8.86 12.24 -1.13
CA GLU A 174 -8.38 10.87 -1.30
C GLU A 174 -6.86 10.91 -1.34
N ASP A 175 -6.20 9.99 -0.64
CA ASP A 175 -4.75 9.88 -0.74
C ASP A 175 -4.39 9.56 -2.19
N PRO A 176 -3.42 10.27 -2.80
CA PRO A 176 -3.06 10.05 -4.19
C PRO A 176 -2.62 8.59 -4.39
N GLU A 177 -3.17 7.96 -5.43
CA GLU A 177 -2.78 6.62 -5.83
C GLU A 177 -1.31 6.64 -6.30
N LEU A 178 -0.51 5.73 -5.75
CA LEU A 178 0.91 5.61 -6.10
C LEU A 178 1.06 4.66 -7.29
N PRO A 179 2.03 4.89 -8.18
CA PRO A 179 2.20 4.05 -9.35
C PRO A 179 2.69 2.65 -9.01
N SER A 180 2.29 1.69 -9.85
CA SER A 180 2.85 0.33 -9.80
C SER A 180 4.33 0.34 -10.21
N PRO A 181 5.18 -0.52 -9.61
CA PRO A 181 6.57 -0.60 -10.01
C PRO A 181 6.74 -1.11 -11.43
N THR A 182 7.78 -0.62 -12.11
CA THR A 182 8.35 -1.32 -13.26
C THR A 182 9.16 -2.53 -12.77
N VAL A 183 8.80 -3.73 -13.22
CA VAL A 183 9.45 -4.97 -12.83
C VAL A 183 10.48 -5.41 -13.87
N VAL A 184 11.76 -5.45 -13.51
CA VAL A 184 12.86 -5.89 -14.39
C VAL A 184 13.72 -6.96 -13.75
N ASN A 185 14.28 -7.85 -14.57
CA ASN A 185 15.29 -8.80 -14.12
C ASN A 185 16.64 -8.10 -13.96
N ILE A 186 17.29 -8.27 -12.81
CA ILE A 186 18.56 -7.57 -12.51
C ILE A 186 19.71 -8.06 -13.41
N ALA A 187 19.68 -9.32 -13.84
CA ALA A 187 20.79 -9.91 -14.60
C ALA A 187 20.90 -9.34 -16.03
N ASP A 188 19.78 -8.99 -16.65
CA ASP A 188 19.72 -8.58 -18.06
C ASP A 188 18.90 -7.31 -18.35
N GLY A 189 18.26 -6.72 -17.34
CA GLY A 189 17.44 -5.52 -17.46
C GLY A 189 16.13 -5.73 -18.23
N THR A 190 15.76 -6.98 -18.54
CA THR A 190 14.54 -7.29 -19.29
C THR A 190 13.32 -7.26 -18.39
N SER A 191 12.22 -6.69 -18.89
CA SER A 191 10.92 -6.85 -18.24
C SER A 191 10.39 -8.26 -18.46
N ARG A 192 9.72 -8.80 -17.45
CA ARG A 192 9.05 -10.10 -17.52
C ARG A 192 7.59 -9.86 -17.28
N SER A 193 6.74 -10.36 -18.17
CA SER A 193 5.28 -10.32 -17.98
C SER A 193 4.78 -11.46 -17.10
N ALA A 194 5.50 -12.59 -17.05
CA ALA A 194 5.10 -13.76 -16.28
C ALA A 194 6.29 -14.45 -15.59
N LEU A 195 6.01 -15.05 -14.43
CA LEU A 195 6.93 -15.80 -13.58
C LEU A 195 6.52 -17.28 -13.59
N ASN A 196 7.41 -18.14 -14.08
CA ASN A 196 7.10 -19.57 -14.18
C ASN A 196 7.24 -20.28 -12.82
N PRO A 197 6.42 -21.32 -12.56
CA PRO A 197 6.53 -22.16 -11.39
C PRO A 197 7.94 -22.71 -11.13
N GLY A 198 8.40 -22.60 -9.89
CA GLY A 198 9.65 -23.18 -9.39
C GLY A 198 10.93 -22.57 -9.96
N VAL A 199 10.86 -21.49 -10.75
CA VAL A 199 12.03 -20.78 -11.25
C VAL A 199 12.31 -19.59 -10.31
N PRO A 200 13.51 -19.50 -9.70
CA PRO A 200 13.89 -18.34 -8.93
C PRO A 200 14.27 -17.18 -9.86
N TYR A 201 13.74 -16.01 -9.58
CA TYR A 201 14.03 -14.77 -10.28
C TYR A 201 14.58 -13.75 -9.31
N ARG A 202 15.59 -12.99 -9.76
CA ARG A 202 16.12 -11.83 -9.05
C ARG A 202 15.66 -10.58 -9.77
N LEU A 203 14.71 -9.86 -9.18
CA LEU A 203 14.00 -8.76 -9.80
C LEU A 203 14.28 -7.44 -9.08
N ALA A 204 14.20 -6.35 -9.82
CA ALA A 204 14.09 -5.00 -9.28
C ALA A 204 12.69 -4.47 -9.54
N LEU A 205 12.04 -4.00 -8.47
CA LEU A 205 10.79 -3.25 -8.50
C LEU A 205 11.17 -1.77 -8.46
N ILE A 206 10.87 -1.05 -9.54
CA ILE A 206 11.43 0.29 -9.76
C ILE A 206 10.31 1.33 -9.80
N TRP A 207 10.48 2.40 -9.04
CA TRP A 207 9.63 3.58 -9.04
C TRP A 207 10.46 4.83 -9.31
N GLU A 208 9.79 5.86 -9.83
CA GLU A 208 10.35 7.19 -9.93
C GLU A 208 10.08 7.99 -8.64
N GLN A 209 11.10 8.65 -8.14
CA GLN A 209 11.12 9.37 -6.88
C GLN A 209 11.52 10.82 -7.13
N SER A 210 10.72 11.76 -6.63
CA SER A 210 11.05 13.19 -6.64
C SER A 210 12.28 13.47 -5.79
N GLY A 211 13.17 14.33 -6.31
CA GLY A 211 14.44 14.69 -5.69
C GLY A 211 14.24 15.24 -4.27
N ASP A 212 14.85 14.55 -3.29
CA ASP A 212 15.20 14.98 -1.92
C ASP A 212 15.27 13.81 -0.91
N PHE A 213 14.98 12.57 -1.32
CA PHE A 213 15.06 11.44 -0.38
C PHE A 213 16.51 11.17 0.05
N ALA A 214 16.83 11.56 1.28
CA ALA A 214 18.14 11.37 1.91
C ALA A 214 18.12 10.32 3.04
N GLY A 215 17.08 9.48 3.08
CA GLY A 215 16.94 8.45 4.11
C GLY A 215 17.93 7.29 3.92
N ALA A 216 18.38 6.71 5.04
CA ALA A 216 19.23 5.51 5.02
C ALA A 216 18.43 4.20 4.89
N SER A 217 17.10 4.27 5.02
CA SER A 217 16.17 3.16 4.85
C SER A 217 14.86 3.63 4.26
N VAL A 218 14.19 2.77 3.49
CA VAL A 218 12.83 2.97 2.98
C VAL A 218 11.85 2.01 3.68
N PRO A 219 10.64 2.46 4.06
CA PRO A 219 9.61 1.56 4.54
C PRO A 219 9.08 0.73 3.36
N VAL A 220 9.19 -0.59 3.46
CA VAL A 220 8.62 -1.52 2.48
C VAL A 220 7.47 -2.26 3.13
N GLU A 221 6.35 -2.26 2.44
CA GLU A 221 5.15 -3.02 2.78
C GLU A 221 4.95 -4.12 1.74
N ILE A 222 4.43 -5.25 2.20
CA ILE A 222 4.04 -6.37 1.35
C ILE A 222 2.58 -6.69 1.68
N ALA A 223 1.70 -6.46 0.73
CA ALA A 223 0.30 -6.82 0.82
C ALA A 223 0.12 -8.33 0.66
N GLY A 224 -0.83 -8.89 1.42
CA GLY A 224 -1.28 -10.25 1.22
C GLY A 224 -1.95 -10.41 -0.14
N LEU A 225 -1.91 -11.62 -0.69
CA LEU A 225 -2.64 -11.98 -1.89
C LEU A 225 -3.62 -13.10 -1.54
N ASP A 226 -4.90 -12.83 -1.75
CA ASP A 226 -6.00 -13.76 -1.49
C ASP A 226 -6.56 -14.29 -2.81
N TRP A 227 -6.65 -15.61 -2.95
CA TRP A 227 -7.23 -16.24 -4.13
C TRP A 227 -8.75 -16.11 -4.11
N VAL A 228 -9.29 -15.46 -5.13
CA VAL A 228 -10.72 -15.31 -5.36
C VAL A 228 -11.14 -16.35 -6.40
N GLU A 229 -11.83 -17.41 -5.94
CA GLU A 229 -12.32 -18.46 -6.83
C GLU A 229 -13.52 -17.98 -7.65
N GLU A 230 -14.46 -17.26 -7.02
CA GLU A 230 -15.66 -16.71 -7.66
C GLU A 230 -15.83 -15.24 -7.22
N ASP A 231 -15.89 -14.31 -8.18
CA ASP A 231 -16.23 -12.92 -7.91
C ASP A 231 -17.73 -12.70 -8.20
N PHE A 232 -18.50 -12.38 -7.17
CA PHE A 232 -19.94 -12.20 -7.31
C PHE A 232 -20.33 -10.94 -8.10
N ALA A 233 -19.42 -9.97 -8.23
CA ALA A 233 -19.63 -8.71 -8.93
C ALA A 233 -18.84 -8.64 -10.25
N GLY A 234 -17.70 -9.33 -10.32
CA GLY A 234 -16.86 -9.48 -11.50
C GLY A 234 -17.30 -10.60 -12.44
N LEU A 235 -16.72 -10.61 -13.64
CA LEU A 235 -16.79 -11.75 -14.57
C LEU A 235 -15.48 -12.57 -14.55
N ASP A 236 -14.54 -12.18 -13.70
CA ASP A 236 -13.19 -12.74 -13.65
C ASP A 236 -13.09 -13.70 -12.45
N ASP A 237 -13.45 -14.95 -12.68
CA ASP A 237 -13.24 -16.03 -11.72
C ASP A 237 -11.76 -16.45 -11.71
N GLY A 238 -11.26 -16.85 -10.54
CA GLY A 238 -9.91 -17.40 -10.39
C GLY A 238 -8.79 -16.37 -10.58
N HIS A 239 -8.75 -15.36 -9.71
CA HIS A 239 -7.70 -14.35 -9.70
C HIS A 239 -7.16 -14.11 -8.29
N TRP A 240 -5.95 -13.54 -8.21
CA TRP A 240 -5.39 -13.04 -6.95
C TRP A 240 -5.88 -11.61 -6.70
N SER A 241 -6.46 -11.38 -5.53
CA SER A 241 -6.83 -10.06 -5.05
C SER A 241 -5.83 -9.56 -4.01
N VAL A 242 -5.57 -8.26 -4.00
CA VAL A 242 -4.71 -7.62 -3.01
C VAL A 242 -5.48 -7.46 -1.70
N GLY A 243 -4.96 -8.05 -0.63
CA GLY A 243 -5.51 -7.97 0.71
C GLY A 243 -4.87 -6.87 1.54
N GLU A 244 -4.92 -7.04 2.86
CA GLU A 244 -4.28 -6.13 3.82
C GLU A 244 -2.75 -6.27 3.80
N VAL A 245 -2.05 -5.29 4.39
CA VAL A 245 -0.58 -5.36 4.56
C VAL A 245 -0.24 -6.54 5.46
N ALA A 246 0.40 -7.56 4.89
CA ALA A 246 0.80 -8.77 5.60
C ALA A 246 2.15 -8.58 6.29
N PHE A 247 3.11 -7.92 5.62
CA PHE A 247 4.44 -7.65 6.17
C PHE A 247 4.84 -6.19 6.01
N ALA A 248 5.55 -5.63 6.99
CA ALA A 248 6.08 -4.28 6.90
C ALA A 248 7.43 -4.15 7.62
N GLY A 249 8.35 -3.37 7.06
CA GLY A 249 9.66 -3.12 7.69
C GLY A 249 10.55 -2.14 6.92
N ASP A 250 11.60 -1.68 7.58
CA ASP A 250 12.59 -0.78 6.99
C ASP A 250 13.67 -1.56 6.24
N VAL A 251 13.89 -1.20 4.98
CA VAL A 251 14.92 -1.78 4.13
C VAL A 251 16.03 -0.76 3.91
N ALA A 252 17.28 -1.15 4.16
CA ALA A 252 18.42 -0.27 3.97
C ALA A 252 18.58 0.16 2.51
N VAL A 253 18.90 1.44 2.32
CA VAL A 253 19.10 2.06 1.01
C VAL A 253 20.58 2.18 0.73
N GLU A 254 21.00 1.58 -0.38
CA GLU A 254 22.33 1.79 -0.94
C GLU A 254 22.28 2.88 -2.01
N GLN A 255 23.24 3.81 -1.95
CA GLN A 255 23.50 4.67 -3.10
C GLN A 255 24.02 3.76 -4.21
N ALA A 256 23.33 3.71 -5.35
CA ALA A 256 23.88 3.05 -6.52
C ALA A 256 25.19 3.75 -6.82
N ARG A 257 26.28 2.99 -6.77
CA ARG A 257 27.56 3.48 -7.22
C ARG A 257 27.34 3.83 -8.69
N GLU A 258 27.48 5.13 -9.04
CA GLU A 258 27.57 5.53 -10.45
C GLU A 258 28.49 4.51 -11.11
N ALA A 259 28.02 3.90 -12.20
CA ALA A 259 28.81 2.91 -12.92
C ALA A 259 30.10 3.63 -13.31
N ASP A 260 31.13 3.42 -12.48
CA ASP A 260 32.36 4.21 -12.51
C ASP A 260 32.78 4.26 -13.98
N ASP A 261 33.13 5.46 -14.44
CA ASP A 261 33.66 5.84 -15.77
C ASP A 261 34.91 5.02 -16.22
N GLU A 262 35.12 3.84 -15.63
CA GLU A 262 36.15 2.82 -15.83
C GLU A 262 36.05 2.11 -17.19
N ALA A 263 35.20 2.59 -18.11
CA ALA A 263 35.31 2.29 -19.54
C ALA A 263 36.17 3.31 -20.31
N ALA A 264 36.51 4.45 -19.72
CA ALA A 264 37.26 5.52 -20.37
C ALA A 264 38.78 5.47 -20.11
N ALA A 265 39.46 4.39 -20.52
CA ALA A 265 40.81 4.46 -21.12
C ALA A 265 41.36 3.07 -21.49
N PRO A 266 41.05 2.52 -22.69
CA PRO A 266 41.99 1.61 -23.32
C PRO A 266 43.25 2.43 -23.64
N GLY A 267 44.32 2.12 -22.89
CA GLY A 267 45.61 2.79 -22.99
C GLY A 267 46.07 2.99 -24.43
N ALA A 268 46.29 4.25 -24.79
CA ALA A 268 47.12 4.64 -25.91
C ALA A 268 48.57 4.19 -25.62
N ALA A 269 48.89 2.94 -25.94
CA ALA A 269 50.26 2.50 -26.08
C ALA A 269 50.78 2.97 -27.45
N GLN A 270 51.43 4.13 -27.46
CA GLN A 270 52.57 4.40 -28.35
C GLN A 270 53.83 3.89 -27.63
N PRO A 271 54.85 3.33 -28.31
CA PRO A 271 55.34 3.71 -29.64
C PRO A 271 55.35 2.62 -30.72
#